data_AF-A0A3M1LMU8-F1
#
_entry.id   AF-A0A3M1LMU8-F1
#
_cell.length_a   1.000
_cell.length_b   1.000
_cell.length_c   1.000
_cell.angle_alpha   90.00
_cell.angle_beta   90.00
_cell.angle_gamma   90.00
#
_symmetry.space_group_name_H-M   'P 1'
#
loop_
_entity.id
_entity.type
_entity.pdbx_description
1 polymer ?
#
loop_
_entity_poly.entity_id
_entity_poly.type
_entity_poly.pdbx_seq_one_letter_code
_entity_poly.pdbx_strand_id
1 'polypeptide(L)'
;LGEAAYQRRKAEAEKLEQLRLRLESLQLLSPEELKAIKTELRERKARLAEWKKEIEGLQKQLEGYRRYLQLQKEAEDNREELRKLKEEDAALKEERSKLAHHRKALPLRPRLERIRSLETEHRLRQKELAKKEAELQALRRTLEEQEALLKEKAAALEAARKDLKRMEPKLEKAIELDTRIQNLRETLEKERETKEETQARLEDFRKKLNALTEKEAELETTLGKSREWLEEHRSLESLPGVFGALQTRVEEWKRKKKDLEAEQVRCSKEEEAEKRCRAGLKERERELERLEKKREELQQGFEEKVPGATDPRAALRRLEVEIESLSASREVLNELKRVREQYRRKLAEKEELGTELESLLVQDIALGKDFISADEALEAAQKELDYHRRAYERELRIANYEKDRAALQPGEPCPLCLSTH
;
A
#
# COMPACT_ATOMS: atom_id res chain seq x y z
N LEU A 1 -24.07 -145.30 132.62
CA LEU A 1 -23.83 -143.93 132.10
C LEU A 1 -24.19 -143.81 130.59
N GLY A 2 -25.31 -144.39 130.15
CA GLY A 2 -25.71 -144.46 128.72
C GLY A 2 -26.99 -143.70 128.33
N GLU A 3 -27.75 -143.15 129.28
CA GLU A 3 -29.06 -142.51 128.99
C GLU A 3 -28.96 -141.01 128.66
N ALA A 4 -27.93 -140.30 129.12
CA ALA A 4 -27.80 -138.86 128.90
C ALA A 4 -27.39 -138.47 127.46
N ALA A 5 -26.74 -139.37 126.71
CA ALA A 5 -26.27 -139.09 125.35
C ALA A 5 -27.38 -139.21 124.30
N TYR A 6 -28.38 -140.08 124.50
CA TYR A 6 -29.47 -140.29 123.54
C TYR A 6 -30.49 -139.14 123.55
N GLN A 7 -30.80 -138.61 124.73
CA GLN A 7 -31.74 -137.49 124.90
C GLN A 7 -31.23 -136.19 124.22
N ARG A 8 -29.93 -135.91 124.26
CA ARG A 8 -29.35 -134.76 123.53
C ARG A 8 -29.45 -134.91 122.01
N ARG A 9 -29.24 -136.12 121.48
CA ARG A 9 -29.28 -136.36 120.04
C ARG A 9 -30.69 -136.21 119.45
N LYS A 10 -31.73 -136.58 120.21
CA LYS A 10 -33.13 -136.39 119.78
C LYS A 10 -33.55 -134.91 119.78
N ALA A 11 -33.16 -134.16 120.80
CA ALA A 11 -33.42 -132.72 120.88
C ALA A 11 -32.69 -131.92 119.78
N GLU A 12 -31.48 -132.35 119.38
CA GLU A 12 -30.78 -131.75 118.24
C GLU A 12 -31.45 -132.08 116.89
N ALA A 13 -31.98 -133.30 116.71
CA ALA A 13 -32.70 -133.66 115.49
C ALA A 13 -33.99 -132.85 115.32
N GLU A 14 -34.78 -132.67 116.39
CA GLU A 14 -36.01 -131.87 116.35
C GLU A 14 -35.73 -130.37 116.07
N LYS A 15 -34.63 -129.81 116.60
CA LYS A 15 -34.20 -128.45 116.23
C LYS A 15 -33.78 -128.32 114.77
N LEU A 16 -33.16 -129.36 114.22
CA LEU A 16 -32.72 -129.38 112.81
C LEU A 16 -33.91 -129.45 111.86
N GLU A 17 -34.97 -130.19 112.24
CA GLU A 17 -36.21 -130.27 111.47
C GLU A 17 -37.02 -128.96 111.53
N GLN A 18 -37.12 -128.33 112.70
CA GLN A 18 -37.75 -127.01 112.84
C GLN A 18 -37.02 -125.90 112.05
N LEU A 19 -35.69 -125.97 111.96
CA LEU A 19 -34.91 -125.03 111.14
C LEU A 19 -35.12 -125.24 109.63
N ARG A 20 -35.33 -126.49 109.18
CA ARG A 20 -35.64 -126.78 107.77
C ARG A 20 -37.02 -126.26 107.37
N LEU A 21 -38.04 -126.51 108.19
CA LEU A 21 -39.40 -126.01 107.96
C LEU A 21 -39.45 -124.47 107.91
N ARG A 22 -38.65 -123.77 108.73
CA ARG A 22 -38.56 -122.30 108.67
C ARG A 22 -37.88 -121.77 107.40
N LEU A 23 -36.94 -122.52 106.82
CA LEU A 23 -36.25 -122.14 105.58
C LEU A 23 -37.16 -122.30 104.35
N GLU A 24 -38.00 -123.33 104.33
CA GLU A 24 -38.97 -123.54 103.25
C GLU A 24 -40.14 -122.54 103.33
N SER A 25 -40.57 -122.12 104.52
CA SER A 25 -41.63 -121.10 104.68
C SER A 25 -41.21 -119.66 104.35
N LEU A 26 -39.92 -119.40 104.14
CA LEU A 26 -39.36 -118.06 103.87
C LEU A 26 -39.07 -117.79 102.38
N GLN A 27 -39.35 -118.75 101.47
CA GLN A 27 -39.20 -118.55 100.03
C GLN A 27 -40.48 -117.96 99.40
N LEU A 28 -40.58 -116.62 99.40
CA LEU A 28 -41.70 -115.83 98.87
C LEU A 28 -41.78 -115.72 97.32
N LEU A 29 -40.78 -116.24 96.58
CA LEU A 29 -40.86 -116.46 95.13
C LEU A 29 -40.05 -117.71 94.77
N SER A 30 -40.58 -118.51 93.87
CA SER A 30 -39.88 -119.69 93.39
C SER A 30 -38.66 -119.29 92.54
N PRO A 31 -37.57 -120.08 92.54
CA PRO A 31 -36.41 -119.83 91.69
C PRO A 31 -36.72 -119.83 90.18
N GLU A 32 -37.89 -120.32 89.77
CA GLU A 32 -38.39 -120.31 88.39
C GLU A 32 -38.98 -118.95 87.99
N GLU A 33 -39.80 -118.33 88.85
CA GLU A 33 -40.37 -116.99 88.62
C GLU A 33 -39.28 -115.90 88.55
N LEU A 34 -38.24 -116.03 89.38
CA LEU A 34 -37.08 -115.12 89.37
C LEU A 34 -36.24 -115.25 88.08
N LYS A 35 -36.19 -116.45 87.48
CA LYS A 35 -35.53 -116.67 86.19
C LYS A 35 -36.37 -116.08 85.05
N ALA A 36 -37.69 -116.29 85.06
CA ALA A 36 -38.62 -115.74 84.06
C ALA A 36 -38.59 -114.20 84.03
N ILE A 37 -38.64 -113.55 85.19
CA ILE A 37 -38.56 -112.08 85.27
C ILE A 37 -37.19 -111.56 84.81
N LYS A 38 -36.09 -112.28 85.12
CA LYS A 38 -34.74 -111.91 84.64
C LYS A 38 -34.59 -112.08 83.12
N THR A 39 -35.22 -113.09 82.52
CA THR A 39 -35.24 -113.25 81.06
C THR A 39 -36.07 -112.16 80.40
N GLU A 40 -37.25 -111.84 80.92
CA GLU A 40 -38.08 -110.73 80.42
C GLU A 40 -37.36 -109.38 80.53
N LEU A 41 -36.64 -109.13 81.63
CA LEU A 41 -35.84 -107.91 81.79
C LEU A 41 -34.70 -107.84 80.77
N ARG A 42 -34.05 -108.96 80.46
CA ARG A 42 -33.00 -109.04 79.44
C ARG A 42 -33.57 -108.79 78.05
N GLU A 43 -34.69 -109.41 77.70
CA GLU A 43 -35.37 -109.21 76.42
C GLU A 43 -35.85 -107.76 76.26
N ARG A 44 -36.46 -107.17 77.30
CA ARG A 44 -36.87 -105.76 77.27
C ARG A 44 -35.68 -104.83 77.12
N LYS A 45 -34.55 -105.10 77.79
CA LYS A 45 -33.31 -104.32 77.61
C LYS A 45 -32.74 -104.45 76.20
N ALA A 46 -32.79 -105.64 75.60
CA ALA A 46 -32.36 -105.86 74.22
C ALA A 46 -33.25 -105.08 73.24
N ARG A 47 -34.58 -105.16 73.38
CA ARG A 47 -35.53 -104.37 72.56
C ARG A 47 -35.34 -102.87 72.71
N LEU A 48 -35.07 -102.39 73.93
CA LEU A 48 -34.81 -100.97 74.18
C LEU A 48 -33.49 -100.51 73.52
N ALA A 49 -32.47 -101.37 73.47
CA ALA A 49 -31.23 -101.09 72.75
C ALA A 49 -31.42 -101.09 71.22
N GLU A 50 -32.24 -102.01 70.69
CA GLU A 50 -32.62 -102.03 69.27
C GLU A 50 -33.40 -100.77 68.88
N TRP A 51 -34.44 -100.40 69.63
CA TRP A 51 -35.20 -99.17 69.38
C TRP A 51 -34.35 -97.91 69.48
N LYS A 52 -33.36 -97.86 70.39
CA LYS A 52 -32.40 -96.74 70.43
C LYS A 52 -31.57 -96.65 69.15
N LYS A 53 -31.07 -97.78 68.64
CA LYS A 53 -30.35 -97.82 67.36
C LYS A 53 -31.24 -97.43 66.19
N GLU A 54 -32.50 -97.86 66.18
CA GLU A 54 -33.48 -97.48 65.16
C GLU A 54 -33.77 -95.96 65.21
N ILE A 55 -33.97 -95.38 66.40
CA ILE A 55 -34.17 -93.94 66.57
C ILE A 55 -32.93 -93.16 66.12
N GLU A 56 -31.72 -93.57 66.51
CA GLU A 56 -30.49 -92.94 66.04
C GLU A 56 -30.32 -93.04 64.51
N GLY A 57 -30.73 -94.17 63.92
CA GLY A 57 -30.76 -94.37 62.47
C GLY A 57 -31.73 -93.42 61.78
N LEU A 58 -32.96 -93.31 62.30
CA LEU A 58 -34.00 -92.41 61.78
C LEU A 58 -33.61 -90.93 61.96
N GLN A 59 -32.95 -90.56 63.06
CA GLN A 59 -32.43 -89.21 63.27
C GLN A 59 -31.38 -88.84 62.23
N LYS A 60 -30.42 -89.72 61.95
CA LYS A 60 -29.43 -89.52 60.89
C LYS A 60 -30.07 -89.39 59.50
N GLN A 61 -31.10 -90.18 59.22
CA GLN A 61 -31.85 -90.07 57.98
C GLN A 61 -32.58 -88.73 57.86
N LEU A 62 -33.21 -88.25 58.95
CA LEU A 62 -33.86 -86.94 59.00
C LEU A 62 -32.87 -85.77 58.83
N GLU A 63 -31.70 -85.84 59.46
CA GLU A 63 -30.63 -84.85 59.28
C GLU A 63 -30.11 -84.85 57.83
N GLY A 64 -29.93 -86.04 57.24
CA GLY A 64 -29.60 -86.19 55.83
C GLY A 64 -30.65 -85.58 54.90
N TYR A 65 -31.93 -85.78 55.19
CA TYR A 65 -33.03 -85.20 54.42
C TYR A 65 -33.10 -83.67 54.56
N ARG A 66 -32.87 -83.13 55.76
CA ARG A 66 -32.77 -81.68 55.96
C ARG A 66 -31.62 -81.07 55.17
N ARG A 67 -30.45 -81.73 55.17
CA ARG A 67 -29.29 -81.30 54.40
C ARG A 67 -29.56 -81.37 52.90
N TYR A 68 -30.25 -82.41 52.43
CA TYR A 68 -30.69 -82.51 51.03
C TYR A 68 -31.60 -81.34 50.64
N LEU A 69 -32.61 -81.02 51.46
CA LEU A 69 -33.50 -79.88 51.19
C LEU A 69 -32.75 -78.54 51.18
N GLN A 70 -31.78 -78.36 52.07
CA GLN A 70 -30.95 -77.16 52.09
C GLN A 70 -30.10 -77.06 50.80
N LEU A 71 -29.40 -78.14 50.42
CA LEU A 71 -28.63 -78.20 49.19
C LEU A 71 -29.49 -78.01 47.95
N GLN A 72 -30.74 -78.48 47.98
CA GLN A 72 -31.69 -78.26 46.90
C GLN A 72 -32.03 -76.77 46.75
N LYS A 73 -32.31 -76.08 47.86
CA LYS A 73 -32.54 -74.63 47.85
C LYS A 73 -31.32 -73.85 47.36
N GLU A 74 -30.14 -74.18 47.88
CA GLU A 74 -28.89 -73.56 47.44
C GLU A 74 -28.64 -73.80 45.93
N ALA A 75 -28.99 -74.98 45.40
CA ALA A 75 -28.89 -75.26 43.98
C ALA A 75 -29.91 -74.48 43.13
N GLU A 76 -31.11 -74.24 43.66
CA GLU A 76 -32.13 -73.41 43.01
C GLU A 76 -31.70 -71.94 43.00
N ASP A 77 -31.24 -71.40 44.12
CA ASP A 77 -30.72 -70.02 44.24
C ASP A 77 -29.54 -69.79 43.29
N ASN A 78 -28.57 -70.70 43.27
CA ASN A 78 -27.42 -70.64 42.36
C ASN A 78 -27.85 -70.69 40.87
N ARG A 79 -28.92 -71.42 40.53
CA ARG A 79 -29.45 -71.47 39.17
C ARG A 79 -30.11 -70.15 38.78
N GLU A 80 -30.83 -69.52 39.70
CA GLU A 80 -31.42 -68.20 39.47
C GLU A 80 -30.33 -67.12 39.31
N GLU A 81 -29.31 -67.12 40.16
CA GLU A 81 -28.17 -66.20 40.04
C GLU A 81 -27.43 -66.40 38.71
N LEU A 82 -27.17 -67.65 38.32
CA LEU A 82 -26.55 -67.96 37.03
C LEU A 82 -27.41 -67.46 35.85
N ARG A 83 -28.73 -67.53 35.98
CA ARG A 83 -29.64 -67.01 34.95
C ARG A 83 -29.57 -65.48 34.88
N LYS A 84 -29.61 -64.78 36.01
CA LYS A 84 -29.48 -63.31 36.06
C LYS A 84 -28.15 -62.86 35.46
N LEU A 85 -27.05 -63.50 35.84
CA LEU A 85 -25.73 -63.19 35.28
C LEU A 85 -25.66 -63.42 33.77
N LYS A 86 -26.34 -64.45 33.24
CA LYS A 86 -26.42 -64.67 31.79
C LYS A 86 -27.26 -63.62 31.06
N GLU A 87 -28.36 -63.17 31.68
CA GLU A 87 -29.20 -62.10 31.13
C GLU A 87 -28.44 -60.76 31.13
N GLU A 88 -27.68 -60.46 32.19
CA GLU A 88 -26.78 -59.30 32.27
C GLU A 88 -25.63 -59.39 31.25
N ASP A 89 -24.98 -60.56 31.11
CA ASP A 89 -23.93 -60.76 30.11
C ASP A 89 -24.45 -60.61 28.67
N ALA A 90 -25.67 -61.09 28.42
CA ALA A 90 -26.35 -60.91 27.14
C ALA A 90 -26.68 -59.43 26.86
N ALA A 91 -27.17 -58.69 27.86
CA ALA A 91 -27.45 -57.26 27.75
C ALA A 91 -26.18 -56.45 27.47
N LEU A 92 -25.06 -56.81 28.10
CA LEU A 92 -23.78 -56.12 27.93
C LEU A 92 -23.03 -56.51 26.65
N LYS A 93 -23.48 -57.53 25.91
CA LYS A 93 -22.80 -58.00 24.70
C LYS A 93 -22.67 -56.91 23.64
N GLU A 94 -23.71 -56.11 23.42
CA GLU A 94 -23.70 -55.05 22.42
C GLU A 94 -22.74 -53.92 22.83
N GLU A 95 -22.75 -53.52 24.11
CA GLU A 95 -21.85 -52.49 24.65
C GLU A 95 -20.39 -52.93 24.59
N ARG A 96 -20.08 -54.18 24.93
CA ARG A 96 -18.74 -54.76 24.77
C ARG A 96 -18.30 -54.74 23.31
N SER A 97 -19.22 -55.00 22.37
CA SER A 97 -18.92 -54.89 20.95
C SER A 97 -18.62 -53.43 20.56
N LYS A 98 -19.42 -52.46 21.00
CA LYS A 98 -19.20 -51.02 20.75
C LYS A 98 -17.86 -50.55 21.32
N LEU A 99 -17.54 -50.97 22.55
CA LEU A 99 -16.27 -50.67 23.20
C LEU A 99 -15.08 -51.31 22.44
N ALA A 100 -15.22 -52.53 21.95
CA ALA A 100 -14.18 -53.18 21.15
C ALA A 100 -13.94 -52.43 19.82
N HIS A 101 -14.99 -51.97 19.14
CA HIS A 101 -14.87 -51.14 17.94
C HIS A 101 -14.23 -49.79 18.27
N HIS A 102 -14.64 -49.15 19.37
CA HIS A 102 -14.04 -47.90 19.82
C HIS A 102 -12.55 -48.04 20.14
N ARG A 103 -12.14 -49.09 20.86
CA ARG A 103 -10.73 -49.39 21.15
C ARG A 103 -9.91 -49.62 19.88
N LYS A 104 -10.48 -50.27 18.87
CA LYS A 104 -9.83 -50.45 17.55
C LYS A 104 -9.73 -49.13 16.77
N ALA A 105 -10.71 -48.23 16.90
CA ALA A 105 -10.75 -46.95 16.19
C ALA A 105 -9.91 -45.84 16.85
N LEU A 106 -9.72 -45.89 18.17
CA LEU A 106 -8.97 -44.90 18.94
C LEU A 106 -7.56 -44.59 18.37
N PRO A 107 -6.70 -45.58 18.05
CA PRO A 107 -5.38 -45.30 17.49
C PRO A 107 -5.43 -44.70 16.07
N LEU A 108 -6.55 -44.81 15.36
CA LEU A 108 -6.72 -44.26 14.01
C LEU A 108 -7.17 -42.79 14.03
N ARG A 109 -7.72 -42.30 15.14
CA ARG A 109 -8.25 -40.93 15.25
C ARG A 109 -7.21 -39.83 14.93
N PRO A 110 -5.98 -39.86 15.46
CA PRO A 110 -4.97 -38.84 15.11
C PRO A 110 -4.61 -38.87 13.62
N ARG A 111 -4.61 -40.06 13.00
CA ARG A 111 -4.37 -40.20 11.56
C ARG A 111 -5.49 -39.61 10.72
N LEU A 112 -6.75 -39.80 11.12
CA LEU A 112 -7.91 -39.20 10.46
C LEU A 112 -7.93 -37.68 10.62
N GLU A 113 -7.60 -37.15 11.80
CA GLU A 113 -7.46 -35.72 12.03
C GLU A 113 -6.32 -35.13 11.18
N ARG A 114 -5.19 -35.84 11.05
CA ARG A 114 -4.09 -35.45 10.15
C ARG A 114 -4.49 -35.49 8.68
N ILE A 115 -5.23 -36.49 8.22
CA ILE A 115 -5.74 -36.53 6.85
C ILE A 115 -6.66 -35.34 6.58
N ARG A 116 -7.59 -35.04 7.50
CA ARG A 116 -8.48 -33.88 7.38
C ARG A 116 -7.70 -32.57 7.33
N SER A 117 -6.67 -32.40 8.18
CA SER A 117 -5.83 -31.20 8.15
C SER A 117 -5.09 -31.07 6.81
N LEU A 118 -4.52 -32.18 6.31
CA LEU A 118 -3.85 -32.21 5.02
C LEU A 118 -4.80 -31.94 3.85
N GLU A 119 -6.04 -32.42 3.89
CA GLU A 119 -7.07 -32.11 2.89
C GLU A 119 -7.41 -30.61 2.89
N THR A 120 -7.52 -29.99 4.07
CA THR A 120 -7.76 -28.55 4.17
C THR A 120 -6.57 -27.73 3.66
N GLU A 121 -5.35 -28.11 4.01
CA GLU A 121 -4.11 -27.49 3.51
C GLU A 121 -3.99 -27.65 1.99
N HIS A 122 -4.31 -28.84 1.46
CA HIS A 122 -4.28 -29.11 0.03
C HIS A 122 -5.29 -28.25 -0.73
N ARG A 123 -6.52 -28.13 -0.23
CA ARG A 123 -7.54 -27.25 -0.83
C ARG A 123 -7.13 -25.79 -0.80
N LEU A 124 -6.48 -25.33 0.27
CA LEU A 124 -5.97 -23.96 0.35
C LEU A 124 -4.86 -23.73 -0.69
N ARG A 125 -3.88 -24.63 -0.75
CA ARG A 125 -2.78 -24.55 -1.73
C ARG A 125 -3.27 -24.63 -3.17
N GLN A 126 -4.29 -25.45 -3.47
CA GLN A 126 -4.90 -25.49 -4.80
C GLN A 126 -5.54 -24.13 -5.18
N LYS A 127 -6.21 -23.46 -4.24
CA LYS A 127 -6.76 -22.12 -4.48
C LYS A 127 -5.67 -21.08 -4.70
N GLU A 128 -4.58 -21.15 -3.94
CA GLU A 128 -3.43 -20.27 -4.11
C GLU A 128 -2.74 -20.50 -5.46
N LEU A 129 -2.55 -21.76 -5.86
CA LEU A 129 -1.99 -22.11 -7.16
C LEU A 129 -2.85 -21.56 -8.31
N ALA A 130 -4.17 -21.76 -8.26
CA ALA A 130 -5.08 -21.24 -9.28
C ALA A 130 -5.04 -19.70 -9.37
N LYS A 131 -4.91 -19.00 -8.23
CA LYS A 131 -4.71 -17.55 -8.21
C LYS A 131 -3.40 -17.15 -8.87
N LYS A 132 -2.29 -17.83 -8.54
CA LYS A 132 -0.97 -17.54 -9.10
C LYS A 132 -0.90 -17.85 -10.60
N GLU A 133 -1.57 -18.90 -11.06
CA GLU A 133 -1.70 -19.20 -12.49
C GLU A 133 -2.47 -18.12 -13.24
N ALA A 134 -3.56 -17.60 -12.66
CA ALA A 134 -4.32 -16.49 -13.25
C ALA A 134 -3.49 -15.19 -13.29
N GLU A 135 -2.77 -14.85 -12.20
CA GLU A 135 -1.84 -13.72 -12.15
C GLU A 135 -0.75 -13.84 -13.23
N LEU A 136 -0.18 -15.03 -13.39
CA LEU A 136 0.87 -15.29 -14.38
C LEU A 136 0.35 -15.19 -15.82
N GLN A 137 -0.87 -15.66 -16.08
CA GLN A 137 -1.52 -15.47 -17.39
C GLN A 137 -1.80 -13.99 -17.69
N ALA A 138 -2.28 -13.23 -16.70
CA ALA A 138 -2.49 -11.80 -16.86
C ALA A 138 -1.17 -11.08 -17.17
N LEU A 139 -0.10 -11.40 -16.43
CA LEU A 139 1.22 -10.81 -16.65
C LEU A 139 1.79 -11.14 -18.04
N ARG A 140 1.60 -12.39 -18.52
CA ARG A 140 2.01 -12.77 -19.88
C ARG A 140 1.29 -11.96 -20.96
N ARG A 141 -0.03 -11.75 -20.81
CA ARG A 141 -0.79 -10.89 -21.75
C ARG A 141 -0.27 -9.46 -21.75
N THR A 142 -0.03 -8.89 -20.56
CA THR A 142 0.54 -7.54 -20.48
C THR A 142 1.93 -7.46 -21.11
N LEU A 143 2.76 -8.51 -20.97
CA LEU A 143 4.07 -8.54 -21.62
C LEU A 143 3.94 -8.57 -23.15
N GLU A 144 3.06 -9.42 -23.69
CA GLU A 144 2.79 -9.50 -25.13
C GLU A 144 2.27 -8.15 -25.69
N GLU A 145 1.38 -7.48 -24.97
CA GLU A 145 0.88 -6.14 -25.33
C GLU A 145 2.01 -5.09 -25.35
N GLN A 146 2.87 -5.08 -24.33
CA GLN A 146 3.99 -4.15 -24.25
C GLN A 146 5.05 -4.43 -25.33
N GLU A 147 5.32 -5.70 -25.65
CA GLU A 147 6.21 -6.07 -26.75
C GLU A 147 5.67 -5.65 -28.11
N ALA A 148 4.35 -5.79 -28.33
CA ALA A 148 3.70 -5.32 -29.54
C ALA A 148 3.79 -3.78 -29.66
N LEU A 149 3.53 -3.07 -28.56
CA LEU A 149 3.65 -1.61 -28.50
C LEU A 149 5.09 -1.15 -28.76
N LEU A 150 6.09 -1.82 -28.16
CA LEU A 150 7.51 -1.52 -28.39
C LEU A 150 7.86 -1.66 -29.87
N LYS A 151 7.42 -2.74 -30.53
CA LYS A 151 7.65 -2.97 -31.96
C LYS A 151 7.01 -1.88 -32.82
N GLU A 152 5.78 -1.47 -32.50
CA GLU A 152 5.09 -0.38 -33.19
C GLU A 152 5.86 0.95 -33.05
N LYS A 153 6.26 1.32 -31.82
CA LYS A 153 7.00 2.55 -31.57
C LYS A 153 8.40 2.53 -32.19
N ALA A 154 9.08 1.39 -32.21
CA ALA A 154 10.35 1.24 -32.90
C ALA A 154 10.21 1.42 -34.41
N ALA A 155 9.16 0.86 -35.02
CA ALA A 155 8.88 1.05 -36.44
C ALA A 155 8.54 2.52 -36.77
N ALA A 156 7.76 3.18 -35.92
CA ALA A 156 7.44 4.60 -36.06
C ALA A 156 8.69 5.50 -35.94
N LEU A 157 9.59 5.19 -35.00
CA LEU A 157 10.85 5.91 -34.85
C LEU A 157 11.75 5.75 -36.09
N GLU A 158 11.86 4.55 -36.64
CA GLU A 158 12.64 4.30 -37.86
C GLU A 158 12.02 4.99 -39.09
N ALA A 159 10.69 5.04 -39.19
CA ALA A 159 10.01 5.82 -40.22
C ALA A 159 10.33 7.33 -40.09
N ALA A 160 10.19 7.89 -38.89
CA ALA A 160 10.50 9.29 -38.62
C ALA A 160 11.97 9.64 -38.90
N ARG A 161 12.91 8.74 -38.59
CA ARG A 161 14.34 8.89 -38.92
C ARG A 161 14.58 8.92 -40.42
N LYS A 162 13.91 8.05 -41.19
CA LYS A 162 13.99 8.04 -42.65
C LYS A 162 13.41 9.32 -43.25
N ASP A 163 12.28 9.79 -42.72
CA ASP A 163 11.67 11.04 -43.16
C ASP A 163 12.56 12.25 -42.86
N LEU A 164 13.19 12.30 -41.67
CA LEU A 164 14.16 13.33 -41.33
C LEU A 164 15.34 13.34 -42.32
N LYS A 165 15.97 12.19 -42.57
CA LYS A 165 17.05 12.06 -43.57
C LYS A 165 16.61 12.45 -44.98
N ARG A 166 15.34 12.23 -45.33
CA ARG A 166 14.79 12.66 -46.63
C ARG A 166 14.54 14.16 -46.69
N MET A 167 14.27 14.81 -45.56
CA MET A 167 14.02 16.25 -45.46
C MET A 167 15.30 17.07 -45.29
N GLU A 168 16.37 16.52 -44.69
CA GLU A 168 17.70 17.15 -44.57
C GLU A 168 18.17 17.84 -45.87
N PRO A 169 18.22 17.19 -47.05
CA PRO A 169 18.68 17.86 -48.27
C PRO A 169 17.75 18.96 -48.75
N LYS A 170 16.45 18.89 -48.42
CA LYS A 170 15.50 19.96 -48.75
C LYS A 170 15.69 21.17 -47.84
N LEU A 171 16.01 20.93 -46.57
CA LEU A 171 16.32 21.99 -45.59
C LEU A 171 17.63 22.68 -45.95
N GLU A 172 18.69 21.92 -46.29
CA GLU A 172 19.94 22.48 -46.80
C GLU A 172 19.71 23.35 -48.03
N LYS A 173 18.93 22.85 -49.00
CA LYS A 173 18.57 23.61 -50.19
C LYS A 173 17.73 24.86 -49.88
N ALA A 174 16.87 24.82 -48.87
CA ALA A 174 16.13 26.00 -48.43
C ALA A 174 17.07 27.07 -47.86
N ILE A 175 18.04 26.66 -47.03
CA ILE A 175 19.07 27.57 -46.48
C ILE A 175 19.93 28.18 -47.60
N GLU A 176 20.34 27.37 -48.60
CA GLU A 176 21.06 27.87 -49.78
C GLU A 176 20.23 28.89 -50.59
N LEU A 177 18.93 28.63 -50.75
CA LEU A 177 18.05 29.55 -51.45
C LEU A 177 17.83 30.85 -50.65
N ASP A 178 17.65 30.78 -49.34
CA ASP A 178 17.48 31.95 -48.48
C ASP A 178 18.73 32.85 -48.49
N THR A 179 19.91 32.24 -48.35
CA THR A 179 21.19 32.98 -48.46
C THR A 179 21.37 33.60 -49.85
N ARG A 180 20.98 32.89 -50.92
CA ARG A 180 20.98 33.45 -52.28
C ARG A 180 20.00 34.61 -52.42
N ILE A 181 18.80 34.51 -51.86
CA ILE A 181 17.80 35.59 -51.87
C ILE A 181 18.34 36.81 -51.11
N GLN A 182 18.98 36.62 -49.96
CA GLN A 182 19.60 37.69 -49.20
C GLN A 182 20.68 38.41 -50.01
N ASN A 183 21.61 37.67 -50.63
CA ASN A 183 22.65 38.25 -51.49
C ASN A 183 22.04 39.00 -52.70
N LEU A 184 20.98 38.46 -53.30
CA LEU A 184 20.26 39.13 -54.39
C LEU A 184 19.57 40.42 -53.93
N ARG A 185 19.07 40.48 -52.71
CA ARG A 185 18.50 41.70 -52.13
C ARG A 185 19.58 42.76 -51.90
N GLU A 186 20.71 42.38 -51.32
CA GLU A 186 21.84 43.31 -51.08
C GLU A 186 22.42 43.85 -52.39
N THR A 187 22.55 43.01 -53.42
CA THR A 187 23.01 43.46 -54.76
C THR A 187 21.99 44.40 -55.41
N LEU A 188 20.70 44.08 -55.33
CA LEU A 188 19.64 44.94 -55.85
C LEU A 188 19.56 46.29 -55.12
N GLU A 189 19.83 46.33 -53.82
CA GLU A 189 19.91 47.56 -53.04
C GLU A 189 21.08 48.44 -53.51
N LYS A 190 22.28 47.86 -53.68
CA LYS A 190 23.44 48.56 -54.26
C LYS A 190 23.19 49.05 -55.69
N GLU A 191 22.51 48.26 -56.51
CA GLU A 191 22.13 48.68 -57.87
C GLU A 191 21.12 49.83 -57.84
N ARG A 192 20.21 49.87 -56.87
CA ARG A 192 19.29 51.00 -56.67
C ARG A 192 20.03 52.26 -56.23
N GLU A 193 20.92 52.16 -55.25
CA GLU A 193 21.75 53.28 -54.80
C GLU A 193 22.59 53.85 -55.95
N THR A 194 23.29 53.00 -56.71
CA THR A 194 24.08 53.46 -57.87
C THR A 194 23.21 54.07 -58.98
N LYS A 195 21.99 53.56 -59.18
CA LYS A 195 21.01 54.18 -60.10
C LYS A 195 20.58 55.56 -59.62
N GLU A 196 20.28 55.72 -58.33
CA GLU A 196 19.92 57.02 -57.75
C GLU A 196 21.08 58.02 -57.84
N GLU A 197 22.31 57.59 -57.54
CA GLU A 197 23.51 58.42 -57.71
C GLU A 197 23.73 58.84 -59.16
N THR A 198 23.58 57.92 -60.12
CA THR A 198 23.74 58.24 -61.54
C THR A 198 22.63 59.15 -62.06
N GLN A 199 21.40 59.00 -61.57
CA GLN A 199 20.29 59.92 -61.87
C GLN A 199 20.58 61.32 -61.31
N ALA A 200 21.03 61.43 -60.05
CA ALA A 200 21.42 62.71 -59.46
C ALA A 200 22.56 63.39 -60.24
N ARG A 201 23.57 62.62 -60.67
CA ARG A 201 24.66 63.13 -61.53
C ARG A 201 24.16 63.62 -62.89
N LEU A 202 23.23 62.89 -63.52
CA LEU A 202 22.62 63.32 -64.78
C LEU A 202 21.84 64.62 -64.63
N GLU A 203 21.10 64.79 -63.53
CA GLU A 203 20.39 66.04 -63.23
C GLU A 203 21.36 67.21 -63.01
N ASP A 204 22.47 66.99 -62.29
CA ASP A 204 23.51 68.01 -62.09
C ASP A 204 24.17 68.40 -63.44
N PHE A 205 24.49 67.42 -64.29
CA PHE A 205 25.00 67.70 -65.63
C PHE A 205 24.00 68.46 -66.50
N ARG A 206 22.70 68.15 -66.42
CA ARG A 206 21.65 68.91 -67.12
C ARG A 206 21.56 70.35 -66.62
N LYS A 207 21.63 70.58 -65.31
CA LYS A 207 21.66 71.94 -64.73
C LYS A 207 22.88 72.71 -65.20
N LYS A 208 24.06 72.09 -65.21
CA LYS A 208 25.31 72.69 -65.73
C LYS A 208 25.20 73.02 -67.21
N LEU A 209 24.63 72.11 -68.02
CA LEU A 209 24.40 72.35 -69.44
C LEU A 209 23.48 73.57 -69.65
N ASN A 210 22.34 73.61 -68.95
CA ASN A 210 21.40 74.73 -69.04
C ASN A 210 22.05 76.06 -68.63
N ALA A 211 22.82 76.08 -67.53
CA ALA A 211 23.53 77.27 -67.10
C ALA A 211 24.61 77.71 -68.10
N LEU A 212 25.28 76.77 -68.78
CA LEU A 212 26.23 77.09 -69.84
C LEU A 212 25.52 77.63 -71.09
N THR A 213 24.37 77.07 -71.48
CA THR A 213 23.58 77.59 -72.60
C THR A 213 22.98 78.97 -72.32
N GLU A 214 22.55 79.24 -71.07
CA GLU A 214 22.11 80.57 -70.66
C GLU A 214 23.27 81.57 -70.73
N LYS A 215 24.46 81.20 -70.23
CA LYS A 215 25.66 82.03 -70.35
C LYS A 215 26.09 82.25 -71.80
N GLU A 216 25.97 81.25 -72.65
CA GLU A 216 26.24 81.37 -74.09
C GLU A 216 25.28 82.39 -74.73
N ALA A 217 23.98 82.30 -74.44
CA ALA A 217 22.99 83.28 -74.90
C ALA A 217 23.23 84.70 -74.33
N GLU A 218 23.61 84.83 -73.05
CA GLU A 218 24.00 86.12 -72.45
C GLU A 218 25.25 86.70 -73.13
N LEU A 219 26.25 85.86 -73.43
CA LEU A 219 27.46 86.28 -74.13
C LEU A 219 27.15 86.67 -75.59
N GLU A 220 26.26 85.97 -76.27
CA GLU A 220 25.81 86.34 -77.62
C GLU A 220 25.05 87.66 -77.63
N THR A 221 24.13 87.87 -76.68
CA THR A 221 23.40 89.15 -76.56
C THR A 221 24.31 90.31 -76.17
N THR A 222 25.30 90.09 -75.31
CA THR A 222 26.29 91.12 -74.96
C THR A 222 27.23 91.39 -76.13
N LEU A 223 27.69 90.38 -76.88
CA LEU A 223 28.42 90.57 -78.13
C LEU A 223 27.59 91.34 -79.17
N GLY A 224 26.29 91.06 -79.28
CA GLY A 224 25.35 91.80 -80.12
C GLY A 224 25.28 93.28 -79.71
N LYS A 225 25.03 93.55 -78.43
CA LYS A 225 24.99 94.92 -77.88
C LYS A 225 26.33 95.64 -78.02
N SER A 226 27.45 94.94 -77.84
CA SER A 226 28.79 95.53 -78.02
C SER A 226 29.06 95.85 -79.49
N ARG A 227 28.59 95.02 -80.43
CA ARG A 227 28.65 95.32 -81.87
C ARG A 227 27.75 96.50 -82.23
N GLU A 228 26.51 96.54 -81.75
CA GLU A 228 25.58 97.67 -81.95
C GLU A 228 26.15 98.96 -81.35
N TRP A 229 26.70 98.92 -80.14
CA TRP A 229 27.32 100.07 -79.49
C TRP A 229 28.56 100.57 -80.25
N LEU A 230 29.42 99.65 -80.76
CA LEU A 230 30.58 100.00 -81.59
C LEU A 230 30.18 100.58 -82.96
N GLU A 231 29.04 100.17 -83.53
CA GLU A 231 28.50 100.76 -84.76
C GLU A 231 27.83 102.13 -84.51
N GLU A 232 27.08 102.30 -83.42
CA GLU A 232 26.42 103.56 -83.05
C GLU A 232 27.40 104.65 -82.60
N HIS A 233 28.52 104.27 -81.96
CA HIS A 233 29.50 105.21 -81.40
C HIS A 233 30.76 105.38 -82.29
N ARG A 234 30.64 105.07 -83.58
CA ARG A 234 31.72 105.22 -84.58
C ARG A 234 32.19 106.69 -84.78
N SER A 235 31.41 107.66 -84.29
CA SER A 235 31.69 109.10 -84.36
C SER A 235 32.24 109.73 -83.07
N LEU A 236 32.63 108.92 -82.06
CA LEU A 236 33.14 109.40 -80.75
C LEU A 236 34.66 109.38 -80.60
N GLU A 237 35.40 109.36 -81.72
CA GLU A 237 36.87 109.49 -81.75
C GLU A 237 37.36 110.95 -81.56
N SER A 238 36.47 111.96 -81.45
CA SER A 238 36.87 113.39 -81.46
C SER A 238 36.18 114.29 -80.41
N LEU A 239 36.15 113.92 -79.13
CA LEU A 239 35.36 114.65 -78.11
C LEU A 239 35.97 115.00 -76.73
N PRO A 240 37.25 115.44 -76.60
CA PRO A 240 37.71 116.13 -75.39
C PRO A 240 37.90 117.64 -75.62
N GLY A 241 36.81 118.41 -75.70
CA GLY A 241 36.89 119.88 -75.91
C GLY A 241 35.73 120.76 -75.39
N VAL A 242 34.56 120.23 -75.01
CA VAL A 242 33.37 121.09 -74.74
C VAL A 242 32.69 120.81 -73.38
N PHE A 243 33.34 120.11 -72.46
CA PHE A 243 32.70 119.71 -71.18
C PHE A 243 32.76 120.76 -70.05
N GLY A 244 33.31 121.95 -70.31
CA GLY A 244 33.40 123.03 -69.30
C GLY A 244 32.16 123.92 -69.16
N ALA A 245 31.25 123.94 -70.15
CA ALA A 245 30.14 124.91 -70.19
C ALA A 245 28.79 124.38 -69.62
N LEU A 246 28.72 123.10 -69.24
CA LEU A 246 27.46 122.44 -68.83
C LEU A 246 27.24 122.39 -67.30
N GLN A 247 28.24 122.77 -66.50
CA GLN A 247 28.17 122.65 -65.04
C GLN A 247 27.34 123.74 -64.36
N THR A 248 27.20 124.93 -64.94
CA THR A 248 26.45 126.07 -64.38
C THR A 248 24.92 125.95 -64.56
N ARG A 249 24.45 125.01 -65.38
CA ARG A 249 23.01 124.86 -65.71
C ARG A 249 22.26 123.88 -64.79
N VAL A 250 22.99 123.19 -63.90
CA VAL A 250 22.46 122.16 -62.98
C VAL A 250 21.99 122.77 -61.65
N GLU A 251 22.46 123.97 -61.29
CA GLU A 251 22.10 124.63 -60.03
C GLU A 251 20.72 125.32 -60.07
N GLU A 252 20.22 125.68 -61.25
CA GLU A 252 18.88 126.24 -61.43
C GLU A 252 17.75 125.19 -61.30
N TRP A 253 18.06 123.91 -61.52
CA TRP A 253 17.10 122.79 -61.41
C TRP A 253 16.74 122.42 -59.96
N LYS A 254 17.59 122.80 -58.99
CA LYS A 254 17.34 122.53 -57.55
C LYS A 254 16.19 123.37 -56.97
N ARG A 255 15.79 124.47 -57.62
CA ARG A 255 14.65 125.32 -57.17
C ARG A 255 13.28 124.72 -57.51
N LYS A 256 13.18 123.88 -58.55
CA LYS A 256 11.90 123.25 -58.97
C LYS A 256 11.49 122.02 -58.15
N LYS A 257 12.35 121.54 -57.25
CA LYS A 257 12.08 120.38 -56.38
C LYS A 257 11.15 120.71 -55.20
N LYS A 258 11.00 122.00 -54.85
CA LYS A 258 10.19 122.47 -53.72
C LYS A 258 8.67 122.38 -53.96
N ASP A 259 8.23 122.26 -55.21
CA ASP A 259 6.81 122.22 -55.56
C ASP A 259 6.23 120.78 -55.64
N LEU A 260 7.09 119.75 -55.60
CA LEU A 260 6.67 118.33 -55.60
C LEU A 260 6.40 117.78 -54.18
N GLU A 261 6.83 118.50 -53.14
CA GLU A 261 6.57 118.16 -51.73
C GLU A 261 5.10 118.37 -51.31
N ALA A 262 4.28 119.03 -52.14
CA ALA A 262 2.86 119.26 -51.89
C ALA A 262 1.94 118.10 -52.33
N GLU A 263 2.36 117.23 -53.26
CA GLU A 263 1.62 116.00 -53.63
C GLU A 263 1.89 114.82 -52.69
N GLN A 264 3.02 114.85 -51.98
CA GLN A 264 3.47 113.75 -51.10
C GLN A 264 2.60 113.56 -49.85
N VAL A 265 1.82 114.58 -49.46
CA VAL A 265 0.91 114.54 -48.31
C VAL A 265 -0.42 113.83 -48.63
N ARG A 266 -0.76 113.64 -49.91
CA ARG A 266 -1.97 112.89 -50.32
C ARG A 266 -1.70 111.38 -50.43
N CYS A 267 -0.52 110.96 -50.88
CA CYS A 267 -0.14 109.53 -50.93
C CYS A 267 0.13 108.90 -49.54
N SER A 268 0.51 109.69 -48.53
CA SER A 268 0.85 109.14 -47.21
C SER A 268 -0.35 108.56 -46.44
N LYS A 269 -1.58 108.98 -46.75
CA LYS A 269 -2.81 108.50 -46.09
C LYS A 269 -3.35 107.18 -46.66
N GLU A 270 -3.01 106.82 -47.90
CA GLU A 270 -3.31 105.51 -48.48
C GLU A 270 -2.21 104.47 -48.17
N GLU A 271 -0.93 104.88 -48.09
CA GLU A 271 0.18 104.02 -47.66
C GLU A 271 0.08 103.55 -46.18
N GLU A 272 -0.53 104.34 -45.29
CA GLU A 272 -0.73 103.96 -43.89
C GLU A 272 -1.81 102.88 -43.70
N ALA A 273 -2.78 102.78 -44.61
CA ALA A 273 -3.80 101.72 -44.62
C ALA A 273 -3.25 100.41 -45.20
N GLU A 274 -2.39 100.50 -46.23
CA GLU A 274 -1.70 99.35 -46.83
C GLU A 274 -0.63 98.77 -45.87
N LYS A 275 0.11 99.62 -45.12
CA LYS A 275 1.08 99.19 -44.10
C LYS A 275 0.44 98.44 -42.93
N ARG A 276 -0.79 98.79 -42.52
CA ARG A 276 -1.53 98.08 -41.45
C ARG A 276 -2.01 96.69 -41.91
N CYS A 277 -2.45 96.54 -43.16
CA CYS A 277 -2.79 95.22 -43.71
C CYS A 277 -1.55 94.35 -43.98
N ARG A 278 -0.42 94.93 -44.44
CA ARG A 278 0.87 94.22 -44.58
C ARG A 278 1.49 93.79 -43.24
N ALA A 279 1.26 94.54 -42.16
CA ALA A 279 1.70 94.17 -40.82
C ALA A 279 0.93 92.95 -40.27
N GLY A 280 -0.40 92.90 -40.47
CA GLY A 280 -1.22 91.75 -40.08
C GLY A 280 -0.95 90.47 -40.89
N LEU A 281 -0.60 90.60 -42.17
CA LEU A 281 -0.16 89.47 -43.02
C LEU A 281 1.21 88.93 -42.58
N LYS A 282 2.18 89.79 -42.26
CA LYS A 282 3.50 89.39 -41.74
C LYS A 282 3.43 88.77 -40.34
N GLU A 283 2.49 89.19 -39.51
CA GLU A 283 2.27 88.58 -38.19
C GLU A 283 1.66 87.18 -38.31
N ARG A 284 0.73 86.99 -39.26
CA ARG A 284 0.18 85.66 -39.59
C ARG A 284 1.17 84.74 -40.30
N GLU A 285 2.03 85.24 -41.18
CA GLU A 285 3.13 84.49 -41.81
C GLU A 285 4.17 84.05 -40.76
N ARG A 286 4.52 84.91 -39.80
CA ARG A 286 5.41 84.56 -38.68
C ARG A 286 4.79 83.53 -37.73
N GLU A 287 3.49 83.58 -37.52
CA GLU A 287 2.76 82.59 -36.71
C GLU A 287 2.67 81.23 -37.43
N LEU A 288 2.54 81.24 -38.77
CA LEU A 288 2.64 80.06 -39.65
C LEU A 288 4.06 79.47 -39.66
N GLU A 289 5.10 80.28 -39.85
CA GLU A 289 6.51 79.86 -39.79
C GLU A 289 6.89 79.29 -38.41
N ARG A 290 6.32 79.84 -37.33
CA ARG A 290 6.54 79.37 -35.97
C ARG A 290 5.81 78.06 -35.68
N LEU A 291 4.64 77.85 -36.28
CA LEU A 291 3.91 76.58 -36.23
C LEU A 291 4.54 75.51 -37.14
N GLU A 292 5.08 75.89 -38.30
CA GLU A 292 5.82 75.01 -39.20
C GLU A 292 7.17 74.60 -38.61
N LYS A 293 7.94 75.52 -38.01
CA LYS A 293 9.13 75.17 -37.23
C LYS A 293 8.82 74.27 -36.04
N LYS A 294 7.68 74.48 -35.37
CA LYS A 294 7.26 73.62 -34.25
C LYS A 294 6.79 72.25 -34.73
N ARG A 295 6.22 72.16 -35.95
CA ARG A 295 5.90 70.91 -36.64
C ARG A 295 7.18 70.18 -37.07
N GLU A 296 8.17 70.90 -37.60
CA GLU A 296 9.48 70.37 -37.99
C GLU A 296 10.32 69.96 -36.78
N GLU A 297 10.30 70.70 -35.67
CA GLU A 297 10.96 70.32 -34.40
C GLU A 297 10.28 69.09 -33.77
N LEU A 298 8.95 68.97 -33.87
CA LEU A 298 8.22 67.78 -33.41
C LEU A 298 8.40 66.58 -34.36
N GLN A 299 8.57 66.80 -35.67
CA GLN A 299 8.88 65.75 -36.65
C GLN A 299 10.35 65.29 -36.53
N GLN A 300 11.30 66.22 -36.40
CA GLN A 300 12.71 65.90 -36.16
C GLN A 300 12.92 65.24 -34.80
N GLY A 301 12.24 65.69 -33.73
CA GLY A 301 12.29 65.03 -32.42
C GLY A 301 11.65 63.63 -32.40
N PHE A 302 10.81 63.31 -33.38
CA PHE A 302 10.23 61.98 -33.57
C PHE A 302 11.14 61.08 -34.44
N GLU A 303 11.74 61.63 -35.49
CA GLU A 303 12.75 60.96 -36.35
C GLU A 303 14.08 60.68 -35.62
N GLU A 304 14.50 61.56 -34.71
CA GLU A 304 15.74 61.42 -33.93
C GLU A 304 15.60 60.38 -32.81
N LYS A 305 14.37 60.07 -32.37
CA LYS A 305 14.10 59.05 -31.34
C LYS A 305 13.71 57.68 -31.91
N VAL A 306 13.22 57.59 -33.15
CA VAL A 306 12.95 56.31 -33.83
C VAL A 306 13.13 56.48 -35.35
N PRO A 307 14.25 56.04 -35.95
CA PRO A 307 14.42 56.12 -37.40
C PRO A 307 13.62 55.00 -38.09
N GLY A 308 12.73 55.37 -39.01
CA GLY A 308 12.08 54.44 -39.96
C GLY A 308 10.61 54.04 -39.70
N ALA A 309 9.74 54.92 -39.19
CA ALA A 309 8.31 54.64 -39.03
C ALA A 309 7.42 55.41 -40.01
N THR A 310 7.26 54.89 -41.23
CA THR A 310 6.33 55.42 -42.24
C THR A 310 4.87 54.98 -42.03
N ASP A 311 4.54 54.24 -40.96
CA ASP A 311 3.15 53.88 -40.64
C ASP A 311 2.92 53.68 -39.12
N PRO A 312 2.11 54.54 -38.46
CA PRO A 312 1.67 54.36 -37.07
C PRO A 312 0.98 53.01 -36.80
N ARG A 313 0.36 52.39 -37.82
CA ARG A 313 -0.25 51.05 -37.70
C ARG A 313 0.77 49.92 -37.67
N ALA A 314 1.96 50.10 -38.24
CA ALA A 314 3.01 49.09 -38.18
C ALA A 314 3.65 49.03 -36.78
N ALA A 315 3.79 50.18 -36.10
CA ALA A 315 4.24 50.26 -34.72
C ALA A 315 3.21 49.65 -33.74
N LEU A 316 1.91 49.93 -33.95
CA LEU A 316 0.82 49.28 -33.21
C LEU A 316 0.78 47.76 -33.42
N ARG A 317 0.99 47.27 -34.65
CA ARG A 317 1.07 45.83 -34.93
C ARG A 317 2.28 45.16 -34.29
N ARG A 318 3.44 45.84 -34.24
CA ARG A 318 4.62 45.32 -33.51
C ARG A 318 4.32 45.22 -32.01
N LEU A 319 3.69 46.23 -31.42
CA LEU A 319 3.24 46.20 -30.03
C LEU A 319 2.18 45.11 -29.78
N GLU A 320 1.25 44.87 -30.72
CA GLU A 320 0.27 43.77 -30.62
C GLU A 320 0.94 42.39 -30.66
N VAL A 321 1.89 42.18 -31.58
CA VAL A 321 2.69 40.94 -31.66
C VAL A 321 3.53 40.75 -30.40
N GLU A 322 4.08 41.84 -29.85
CA GLU A 322 4.88 41.79 -28.62
C GLU A 322 4.00 41.51 -27.39
N ILE A 323 2.79 42.08 -27.33
CA ILE A 323 1.77 41.75 -26.32
C ILE A 323 1.32 40.29 -26.43
N GLU A 324 1.13 39.75 -27.64
CA GLU A 324 0.83 38.32 -27.87
C GLU A 324 1.99 37.42 -27.45
N SER A 325 3.24 37.83 -27.71
CA SER A 325 4.43 37.09 -27.27
C SER A 325 4.60 37.10 -25.73
N LEU A 326 4.25 38.21 -25.09
CA LEU A 326 4.29 38.39 -23.64
C LEU A 326 3.14 37.67 -22.94
N SER A 327 1.95 37.61 -23.56
CA SER A 327 0.82 36.83 -23.05
C SER A 327 1.12 35.32 -23.15
N ALA A 328 1.69 34.85 -24.26
CA ALA A 328 2.15 33.47 -24.40
C ALA A 328 3.25 33.13 -23.37
N SER A 329 4.22 34.03 -23.16
CA SER A 329 5.26 33.86 -22.13
C SER A 329 4.68 33.83 -20.71
N ARG A 330 3.62 34.60 -20.45
CA ARG A 330 2.90 34.61 -19.17
C ARG A 330 2.11 33.33 -18.92
N GLU A 331 1.53 32.74 -19.97
CA GLU A 331 0.87 31.43 -19.88
C GLU A 331 1.87 30.32 -19.55
N VAL A 332 3.04 30.32 -20.23
CA VAL A 332 4.13 29.38 -19.93
C VAL A 332 4.63 29.54 -18.49
N LEU A 333 4.79 30.76 -17.99
CA LEU A 333 5.18 31.03 -16.61
C LEU A 333 4.12 30.57 -15.59
N ASN A 334 2.84 30.68 -15.92
CA ASN A 334 1.76 30.19 -15.07
C ASN A 334 1.72 28.67 -15.02
N GLU A 335 1.94 28.00 -16.16
CA GLU A 335 2.05 26.54 -16.20
C GLU A 335 3.28 26.05 -15.42
N LEU A 336 4.41 26.76 -15.52
CA LEU A 336 5.61 26.47 -14.74
C LEU A 336 5.37 26.62 -13.22
N LYS A 337 4.62 27.63 -12.80
CA LYS A 337 4.22 27.80 -11.39
C LYS A 337 3.34 26.65 -10.91
N ARG A 338 2.34 26.25 -11.72
CA ARG A 338 1.46 25.12 -11.42
C ARG A 338 2.26 23.82 -11.26
N VAL A 339 3.17 23.52 -12.19
CA VAL A 339 4.04 22.33 -12.12
C VAL A 339 4.94 22.39 -10.89
N ARG A 340 5.49 23.55 -10.55
CA ARG A 340 6.31 23.73 -9.34
C ARG A 340 5.52 23.49 -8.05
N GLU A 341 4.27 23.92 -7.98
CA GLU A 341 3.38 23.65 -6.83
C GLU A 341 3.03 22.16 -6.73
N GLN A 342 2.74 21.50 -7.85
CA GLN A 342 2.52 20.05 -7.90
C GLN A 342 3.76 19.28 -7.43
N TYR A 343 4.95 19.68 -7.89
CA TYR A 343 6.21 19.10 -7.46
C TYR A 343 6.44 19.28 -5.95
N ARG A 344 6.18 20.48 -5.40
CA ARG A 344 6.26 20.74 -3.95
C ARG A 344 5.32 19.86 -3.14
N ARG A 345 4.07 19.69 -3.59
CA ARG A 345 3.11 18.80 -2.93
C ARG A 345 3.60 17.35 -2.91
N LYS A 346 4.13 16.87 -4.04
CA LYS A 346 4.69 15.51 -4.14
C LYS A 346 5.95 15.33 -3.29
N LEU A 347 6.75 16.37 -3.12
CA LEU A 347 7.90 16.34 -2.21
C LEU A 347 7.46 16.22 -0.75
N ALA A 348 6.45 16.98 -0.33
CA ALA A 348 5.89 16.91 1.02
C ALA A 348 5.26 15.54 1.31
N GLU A 349 4.49 14.99 0.36
CA GLU A 349 3.91 13.64 0.46
C GLU A 349 4.99 12.56 0.61
N LYS A 350 6.12 12.71 -0.08
CA LYS A 350 7.28 11.81 0.06
C LYS A 350 7.91 11.91 1.45
N GLU A 351 8.04 13.12 1.99
CA GLU A 351 8.60 13.34 3.33
C GLU A 351 7.68 12.74 4.41
N GLU A 352 6.36 12.95 4.31
CA GLU A 352 5.36 12.33 5.20
C GLU A 352 5.45 10.81 5.19
N LEU A 353 5.42 10.20 4.00
CA LEU A 353 5.59 8.75 3.85
C LEU A 353 6.93 8.24 4.41
N GLY A 354 8.00 9.04 4.30
CA GLY A 354 9.29 8.73 4.91
C GLY A 354 9.21 8.67 6.44
N THR A 355 8.57 9.67 7.06
CA THR A 355 8.37 9.70 8.52
C THR A 355 7.48 8.57 9.02
N GLU A 356 6.44 8.20 8.25
CA GLU A 356 5.59 7.06 8.58
C GLU A 356 6.40 5.76 8.56
N LEU A 357 7.24 5.57 7.54
CA LEU A 357 8.07 4.37 7.37
C LEU A 357 9.12 4.24 8.49
N GLU A 358 9.76 5.35 8.87
CA GLU A 358 10.64 5.39 10.05
C GLU A 358 9.89 5.04 11.34
N SER A 359 8.68 5.56 11.52
CA SER A 359 7.86 5.25 12.71
C SER A 359 7.48 3.77 12.77
N LEU A 360 7.14 3.16 11.63
CA LEU A 360 6.81 1.74 11.53
C LEU A 360 8.02 0.85 11.79
N LEU A 361 9.21 1.24 11.32
CA LEU A 361 10.46 0.53 11.63
C LEU A 361 10.78 0.56 13.12
N VAL A 362 10.57 1.70 13.79
CA VAL A 362 10.75 1.80 15.24
C VAL A 362 9.76 0.90 15.98
N GLN A 363 8.50 0.84 15.52
CA GLN A 363 7.49 -0.05 16.09
C GLN A 363 7.83 -1.53 15.88
N ASP A 364 8.31 -1.92 14.71
CA ASP A 364 8.72 -3.30 14.40
C ASP A 364 9.88 -3.75 15.29
N ILE A 365 10.88 -2.88 15.50
CA ILE A 365 11.99 -3.15 16.42
C ILE A 365 11.49 -3.30 17.87
N ALA A 366 10.52 -2.48 18.30
CA ALA A 366 9.94 -2.58 19.64
C ALA A 366 9.16 -3.89 19.81
N LEU A 367 8.31 -4.25 18.85
CA LEU A 367 7.55 -5.51 18.84
C LEU A 367 8.49 -6.72 18.80
N GLY A 368 9.60 -6.65 18.06
CA GLY A 368 10.63 -7.70 18.05
C GLY A 368 11.26 -7.91 19.43
N LYS A 369 11.54 -6.82 20.17
CA LYS A 369 12.06 -6.92 21.54
C LYS A 369 11.02 -7.50 22.50
N ASP A 370 9.76 -7.08 22.38
CA ASP A 370 8.67 -7.60 23.18
C ASP A 370 8.45 -9.09 22.93
N PHE A 371 8.56 -9.53 21.66
CA PHE A 371 8.47 -10.93 21.27
C PHE A 371 9.59 -11.77 21.90
N ILE A 372 10.84 -11.32 21.82
CA ILE A 372 11.98 -12.02 22.44
C ILE A 372 11.77 -12.11 23.96
N SER A 373 11.35 -11.02 24.59
CA SER A 373 11.09 -10.99 26.04
C SER A 373 9.96 -11.96 26.44
N ALA A 374 8.91 -12.05 25.62
CA ALA A 374 7.80 -12.98 25.84
C ALA A 374 8.22 -14.45 25.63
N ASP A 375 9.09 -14.72 24.66
CA ASP A 375 9.63 -16.05 24.40
C ASP A 375 10.53 -16.54 25.55
N GLU A 376 11.41 -15.67 26.05
CA GLU A 376 12.23 -15.94 27.24
C GLU A 376 11.36 -16.22 28.48
N ALA A 377 10.29 -15.44 28.67
CA ALA A 377 9.33 -15.67 29.76
C ALA A 377 8.58 -16.99 29.61
N LEU A 378 8.20 -17.37 28.38
CA LEU A 378 7.57 -18.65 28.09
C LEU A 378 8.50 -19.82 28.42
N GLU A 379 9.77 -19.76 27.99
CA GLU A 379 10.76 -20.77 28.32
C GLU A 379 10.96 -20.92 29.83
N ALA A 380 11.03 -19.80 30.56
CA ALA A 380 11.18 -19.81 32.01
C ALA A 380 9.98 -20.50 32.67
N ALA A 381 8.76 -20.14 32.26
CA ALA A 381 7.54 -20.76 32.77
C ALA A 381 7.45 -22.27 32.45
N GLN A 382 7.92 -22.69 31.27
CA GLN A 382 7.99 -24.12 30.92
C GLN A 382 8.98 -24.88 31.79
N LYS A 383 10.17 -24.32 32.03
CA LYS A 383 11.18 -24.91 32.93
C LYS A 383 10.64 -25.04 34.35
N GLU A 384 9.93 -24.04 34.85
CA GLU A 384 9.29 -24.05 36.16
C GLU A 384 8.17 -25.11 36.25
N LEU A 385 7.33 -25.19 35.23
CA LEU A 385 6.27 -26.21 35.14
C LEU A 385 6.84 -27.64 35.12
N ASP A 386 7.91 -27.88 34.36
CA ASP A 386 8.59 -29.18 34.32
C ASP A 386 9.25 -29.52 35.65
N TYR A 387 9.84 -28.53 36.34
CA TYR A 387 10.38 -28.70 37.68
C TYR A 387 9.29 -29.14 38.66
N HIS A 388 8.14 -28.45 38.68
CA HIS A 388 7.02 -28.80 39.54
C HIS A 388 6.39 -30.16 39.20
N ARG A 389 6.28 -30.51 37.91
CA ARG A 389 5.85 -31.86 37.48
C ARG A 389 6.78 -32.94 38.02
N ARG A 390 8.09 -32.78 37.85
CA ARG A 390 9.08 -33.75 38.38
C ARG A 390 9.08 -33.82 39.90
N ALA A 391 8.83 -32.71 40.59
CA ALA A 391 8.64 -32.71 42.04
C ALA A 391 7.39 -33.51 42.43
N TYR A 392 6.25 -33.25 41.80
CA TYR A 392 5.00 -33.97 42.03
C TYR A 392 5.12 -35.48 41.77
N GLU A 393 5.74 -35.88 40.65
CA GLU A 393 5.99 -37.29 40.34
C GLU A 393 6.88 -37.98 41.38
N ARG A 394 7.88 -37.26 41.92
CA ARG A 394 8.72 -37.76 43.01
C ARG A 394 7.92 -37.95 44.29
N GLU A 395 7.13 -36.97 44.70
CA GLU A 395 6.26 -37.08 45.88
C GLU A 395 5.26 -38.23 45.74
N LEU A 396 4.67 -38.41 44.55
CA LEU A 396 3.76 -39.53 44.28
C LEU A 396 4.48 -40.88 44.40
N ARG A 397 5.71 -40.99 43.89
CA ARG A 397 6.53 -42.20 44.04
C ARG A 397 6.89 -42.46 45.50
N ILE A 398 7.28 -41.42 46.25
CA ILE A 398 7.59 -41.54 47.69
C ILE A 398 6.35 -42.04 48.44
N ALA A 399 5.17 -41.43 48.21
CA ALA A 399 3.92 -41.85 48.83
C ALA A 399 3.53 -43.30 48.47
N ASN A 400 3.81 -43.75 47.25
CA ASN A 400 3.60 -45.14 46.85
C ASN A 400 4.60 -46.07 47.56
N TYR A 401 5.88 -45.70 47.64
CA TYR A 401 6.90 -46.48 48.34
C TYR A 401 6.68 -46.55 49.85
N GLU A 402 6.11 -45.51 50.48
CA GLU A 402 5.70 -45.54 51.89
C GLU A 402 4.54 -46.52 52.12
N LYS A 403 3.58 -46.58 51.20
CA LYS A 403 2.51 -47.60 51.23
C LYS A 403 3.06 -49.01 51.05
N ASP A 404 3.97 -49.20 50.10
CA ASP A 404 4.62 -50.49 49.86
C ASP A 404 5.45 -50.93 51.08
N ARG A 405 6.12 -49.98 51.75
CA ARG A 405 6.87 -50.23 52.99
C ARG A 405 5.97 -50.61 54.16
N ALA A 406 4.79 -50.02 54.27
CA ALA A 406 3.80 -50.37 55.30
C ALA A 406 3.16 -51.75 55.08
N ALA A 407 3.21 -52.28 53.86
CA ALA A 407 2.68 -53.59 53.49
C ALA A 407 3.73 -54.74 53.63
N LEU A 408 4.97 -54.44 54.00
CA LEU A 408 6.03 -55.44 54.19
C LEU A 408 5.81 -56.28 55.45
N GLN A 409 5.82 -57.60 55.31
CA GLN A 409 5.82 -58.56 56.42
C GLN A 409 7.22 -59.17 56.63
N PRO A 410 7.61 -59.51 57.88
CA PRO A 410 8.93 -60.09 58.16
C PRO A 410 9.10 -61.45 57.47
N GLY A 411 10.20 -61.63 56.72
CA GLY A 411 10.52 -62.88 56.03
C GLY A 411 10.12 -62.96 54.54
N GLU A 412 9.36 -62.01 54.00
CA GLU A 412 9.09 -61.94 52.55
C GLU A 412 10.09 -61.00 51.84
N PRO A 413 10.54 -61.33 50.61
CA PRO A 413 11.47 -60.49 49.86
C PRO A 413 10.81 -59.15 49.51
N CYS A 414 11.49 -58.05 49.83
CA CYS A 414 10.98 -56.72 49.55
C CYS A 414 10.68 -56.57 48.04
N PRO A 415 9.49 -56.10 47.62
CA PRO A 415 9.13 -56.03 46.20
C PRO A 415 9.93 -54.98 45.40
N LEU A 416 10.68 -54.10 46.08
CA LEU A 416 11.49 -53.04 45.44
C LEU A 416 12.95 -53.44 45.20
N CYS A 417 13.55 -54.23 46.09
CA CYS A 417 14.96 -54.63 46.01
C CYS A 417 15.19 -56.15 46.11
N LEU A 418 14.12 -56.93 46.26
CA LEU A 418 14.09 -58.40 46.36
C LEU A 418 14.95 -59.00 47.48
N SER A 419 15.43 -58.17 48.40
CA SER A 419 16.15 -58.61 49.59
C SER A 419 15.17 -59.04 50.68
N THR A 420 15.36 -60.25 51.21
CA THR A 420 14.72 -60.74 52.44
C THR A 420 15.43 -60.16 53.66
N HIS A 421 14.68 -59.55 54.57
CA HIS A 421 15.15 -59.04 55.86
C HIS A 421 14.65 -59.90 57.02
#